data_AF-A0A2C8FC18-F1
#
_entry.id   AF-A0A2C8FC18-F1
#
_cell.length_a   1.000
_cell.length_b   1.000
_cell.length_c   1.000
_cell.angle_alpha   90.00
_cell.angle_beta   90.00
_cell.angle_gamma   90.00
#
_symmetry.space_group_name_H-M   'P 1'
#
loop_
_entity.id
_entity.type
_entity.pdbx_description
1 polymer ?
#
loop_
_entity_poly.entity_id
_entity_poly.type
_entity_poly.pdbx_seq_one_letter_code
_entity_poly.pdbx_strand_id
1 'polypeptide(L)'
;MNPILLDDVWQRKGISVIWDNHVLAKLVKDSRAISLREFFSYYEKSWPDDDMPFINNDLLLVAGLDAALDTLEAQNAEEWVTQEVYKRIYDFQNWAEGQYALVFWMSKQDRWREHLENNRYTWLCDGKDRGKEIELGSGIWNGAQLSVRRIESDGRWIGLFLDRIS
;
A
#
# COMPACT_ATOMS: atom_id res chain seq x y z
N MET A 1 6.77 15.70 11.51
CA MET A 1 6.49 15.35 10.11
C MET A 1 7.78 14.84 9.49
N ASN A 2 7.75 13.65 8.89
CA ASN A 2 8.93 13.07 8.26
C ASN A 2 9.31 13.83 6.99
N PRO A 3 10.59 13.79 6.56
CA PRO A 3 10.98 14.42 5.30
C PRO A 3 10.21 13.81 4.12
N ILE A 4 9.84 14.67 3.18
CA ILE A 4 9.20 14.26 1.93
C ILE A 4 10.19 13.44 1.11
N LEU A 5 9.71 12.35 0.53
CA LEU A 5 10.45 11.51 -0.40
C LEU A 5 10.28 12.06 -1.83
N LEU A 6 11.37 12.57 -2.40
CA LEU A 6 11.40 13.16 -3.74
C LEU A 6 12.05 12.25 -4.79
N ASP A 7 12.70 11.17 -4.34
CA ASP A 7 13.34 10.18 -5.20
C ASP A 7 12.40 8.98 -5.47
N ASP A 8 12.91 8.02 -6.23
CA ASP A 8 12.21 6.83 -6.69
C ASP A 8 12.51 5.58 -5.84
N VAL A 9 13.05 5.70 -4.61
CA VAL A 9 13.40 4.54 -3.77
C VAL A 9 12.19 3.65 -3.47
N TRP A 10 10.99 4.24 -3.44
CA TRP A 10 9.71 3.54 -3.26
C TRP A 10 9.39 2.54 -4.39
N GLN A 11 10.04 2.66 -5.54
CA GLN A 11 9.91 1.70 -6.65
C GLN A 11 10.87 0.52 -6.52
N ARG A 12 11.88 0.59 -5.65
CA ARG A 12 12.90 -0.45 -5.51
C ARG A 12 12.79 -1.25 -4.22
N LYS A 13 12.26 -0.65 -3.16
CA LYS A 13 12.09 -1.32 -1.87
C LYS A 13 10.96 -0.73 -1.04
N GLY A 14 10.65 -1.42 0.06
CA GLY A 14 9.72 -0.98 1.08
C GLY A 14 8.27 -1.22 0.70
N ILE A 15 7.37 -0.56 1.43
CA ILE A 15 5.92 -0.67 1.27
C ILE A 15 5.37 0.72 0.97
N SER A 16 4.65 0.83 -0.13
CA SER A 16 4.06 2.09 -0.56
C SER A 16 2.58 1.95 -0.86
N VAL A 17 1.85 3.06 -0.69
CA VAL A 17 0.54 3.26 -1.30
C VAL A 17 0.66 4.44 -2.26
N ILE A 18 0.18 4.29 -3.49
CA ILE A 18 0.14 5.36 -4.49
C ILE A 18 -1.29 5.56 -5.03
N TRP A 19 -1.59 6.78 -5.46
CA TRP A 19 -2.91 7.20 -5.97
C TRP A 19 -2.85 8.17 -7.17
N ASP A 20 -1.65 8.49 -7.69
CA ASP A 20 -1.52 9.30 -8.91
C ASP A 20 -1.65 8.46 -10.21
N ASN A 21 -2.63 8.80 -11.03
CA ASN A 21 -2.92 8.11 -12.29
C ASN A 21 -1.79 8.22 -13.34
N HIS A 22 -1.03 9.32 -13.36
CA HIS A 22 0.07 9.48 -14.31
C HIS A 22 1.24 8.57 -13.93
N VAL A 23 1.51 8.42 -12.63
CA VAL A 23 2.50 7.47 -12.12
C VAL A 23 2.06 6.04 -12.43
N LEU A 24 0.80 5.69 -12.16
CA LEU A 24 0.25 4.37 -12.49
C LEU A 24 0.43 4.05 -13.98
N ALA A 25 -0.02 4.95 -14.86
CA ALA A 25 0.04 4.75 -16.31
C ALA A 25 1.47 4.54 -16.83
N LYS A 26 2.47 5.17 -16.20
CA LYS A 26 3.89 4.94 -16.51
C LYS A 26 4.36 3.56 -16.07
N LEU A 27 3.96 3.11 -14.87
CA LEU A 27 4.35 1.81 -14.32
C LEU A 27 3.78 0.64 -15.11
N VAL A 28 2.49 0.71 -15.49
CA VAL A 28 1.79 -0.41 -16.15
C VAL A 28 1.87 -0.37 -17.68
N LYS A 29 2.73 0.46 -18.26
CA LYS A 29 2.82 0.60 -19.72
C LYS A 29 3.18 -0.73 -20.41
N ASP A 30 4.16 -1.44 -19.85
CA ASP A 30 4.71 -2.69 -20.38
C ASP A 30 4.58 -3.84 -19.35
N SER A 31 3.74 -3.66 -18.34
CA SER A 31 3.55 -4.61 -17.23
C SER A 31 2.13 -4.50 -16.69
N ARG A 32 1.76 -5.34 -15.73
CA ARG A 32 0.41 -5.31 -15.13
C ARG A 32 0.48 -5.12 -13.63
N ALA A 33 -0.51 -4.44 -13.08
CA ALA A 33 -0.84 -4.61 -11.67
C ALA A 33 -1.45 -6.00 -11.46
N ILE A 34 -1.13 -6.64 -10.33
CA ILE A 34 -1.85 -7.83 -9.87
C ILE A 34 -3.03 -7.44 -9.00
N SER A 35 -4.05 -8.28 -8.95
CA SER A 35 -5.14 -8.12 -7.99
C SER A 35 -4.69 -8.49 -6.58
N LEU A 36 -5.38 -7.97 -5.58
CA LEU A 36 -5.18 -8.36 -4.19
C LEU A 36 -5.37 -9.87 -3.96
N ARG A 37 -6.27 -10.50 -4.72
CA ARG A 37 -6.47 -11.96 -4.67
C ARG A 37 -5.24 -12.72 -5.16
N GLU A 38 -4.61 -12.26 -6.24
CA GLU A 38 -3.35 -12.84 -6.72
C GLU A 38 -2.22 -12.63 -5.69
N PHE A 39 -2.11 -11.45 -5.08
CA PHE A 39 -1.15 -11.21 -4.00
C PHE A 39 -1.33 -12.22 -2.86
N PHE A 40 -2.57 -12.52 -2.48
CA PHE A 40 -2.86 -13.53 -1.46
C PHE A 40 -2.49 -14.95 -1.92
N SER A 41 -2.70 -15.28 -3.19
CA SER A 41 -2.30 -16.56 -3.76
C SER A 41 -0.77 -16.73 -3.80
N TYR A 42 -0.01 -15.66 -4.05
CA TYR A 42 1.45 -15.70 -3.98
C TYR A 42 1.96 -15.98 -2.57
N TYR A 43 1.34 -15.36 -1.56
CA TYR A 43 1.60 -15.69 -0.15
C TYR A 43 1.35 -17.17 0.16
N GLU A 44 0.22 -17.72 -0.29
CA GLU A 44 -0.12 -19.14 -0.08
C GLU A 44 0.88 -20.11 -0.75
N LYS A 45 1.56 -19.64 -1.79
CA LYS A 45 2.61 -20.38 -2.51
C LYS A 45 4.03 -20.05 -2.04
N SER A 46 4.16 -19.32 -0.94
CA SER A 46 5.46 -18.92 -0.37
C SER A 46 6.34 -18.11 -1.32
N TRP A 47 5.75 -17.19 -2.08
CA TRP A 47 6.45 -16.24 -2.97
C TRP A 47 7.38 -16.93 -3.99
N PRO A 48 6.83 -17.51 -5.07
CA PRO A 48 7.63 -18.25 -6.04
C PRO A 48 8.57 -17.32 -6.84
N ASP A 49 9.89 -17.41 -6.63
CA ASP A 49 10.89 -16.52 -7.23
C ASP A 49 10.76 -16.36 -8.76
N ASP A 50 10.55 -17.46 -9.49
CA ASP A 50 10.63 -17.48 -10.96
C ASP A 50 9.42 -16.86 -11.69
N ASP A 51 8.30 -16.62 -11.00
CA ASP A 51 7.01 -16.25 -11.59
C ASP A 51 6.38 -14.97 -10.99
N MET A 52 7.17 -14.21 -10.22
CA MET A 52 6.67 -12.96 -9.65
C MET A 52 6.56 -11.86 -10.73
N PRO A 53 5.39 -11.21 -10.88
CA PRO A 53 5.14 -10.24 -11.93
C PRO A 53 5.67 -8.85 -11.53
N PHE A 54 6.97 -8.79 -11.28
CA PHE A 54 7.65 -7.55 -10.92
C PHE A 54 7.69 -6.58 -12.12
N ILE A 55 7.33 -5.33 -11.86
CA ILE A 55 7.52 -4.22 -12.77
C ILE A 55 8.97 -3.76 -12.63
N ASN A 56 9.67 -3.62 -13.75
CA ASN A 56 11.08 -3.22 -13.79
C ASN A 56 12.00 -4.09 -12.91
N ASN A 57 11.66 -5.38 -12.72
CA ASN A 57 12.34 -6.37 -11.86
C ASN A 57 12.32 -6.10 -10.35
N ASP A 58 11.86 -4.93 -9.89
CA ASP A 58 11.97 -4.57 -8.46
C ASP A 58 10.61 -4.35 -7.77
N LEU A 59 9.51 -4.13 -8.50
CA LEU A 59 8.26 -3.58 -7.95
C LEU A 59 7.06 -4.51 -8.15
N LEU A 60 6.47 -5.00 -7.06
CA LEU A 60 5.19 -5.71 -7.10
C LEU A 60 4.02 -4.73 -6.89
N LEU A 61 3.28 -4.46 -7.97
CA LEU A 61 2.14 -3.54 -7.95
C LEU A 61 0.83 -4.29 -7.70
N VAL A 62 0.16 -3.99 -6.60
CA VAL A 62 -1.08 -4.65 -6.16
C VAL A 62 -2.24 -3.65 -6.21
N ALA A 63 -3.37 -4.05 -6.83
CA ALA A 63 -4.59 -3.25 -6.90
C ALA A 63 -5.78 -3.96 -6.23
N GLY A 64 -6.77 -3.17 -5.81
CA GLY A 64 -8.04 -3.66 -5.27
C GLY A 64 -8.13 -3.75 -3.75
N LEU A 65 -7.16 -3.17 -3.02
CA LEU A 65 -7.28 -3.00 -1.57
C LEU A 65 -8.45 -2.05 -1.23
N ASP A 66 -8.56 -0.92 -1.94
CA ASP A 66 -9.69 0.01 -1.82
C ASP A 66 -11.03 -0.67 -2.06
N ALA A 67 -11.13 -1.45 -3.15
CA ALA A 67 -12.34 -2.21 -3.45
C ALA A 67 -12.67 -3.27 -2.39
N ALA A 68 -11.68 -3.94 -1.80
CA ALA A 68 -11.90 -4.90 -0.72
C ALA A 68 -12.45 -4.22 0.54
N LEU A 69 -11.87 -3.07 0.92
CA LEU A 69 -12.35 -2.28 2.06
C LEU A 69 -13.81 -1.86 1.89
N ASP A 70 -14.22 -1.49 0.68
CA ASP A 70 -15.60 -1.07 0.38
C ASP A 70 -16.65 -2.19 0.46
N THR A 71 -16.21 -3.45 0.47
CA THR A 71 -17.11 -4.60 0.64
C THR A 71 -17.35 -4.98 2.10
N LEU A 72 -16.56 -4.44 3.02
CA LEU A 72 -16.61 -4.75 4.44
C LEU A 72 -17.27 -3.61 5.23
N GLU A 73 -17.90 -3.97 6.34
CA GLU A 73 -18.28 -2.96 7.34
C GLU A 73 -17.01 -2.40 7.99
N ALA A 74 -17.02 -1.14 8.41
CA ALA A 74 -15.84 -0.41 8.86
C ALA A 74 -15.05 -1.16 9.95
N GLN A 75 -15.74 -1.70 10.96
CA GLN A 75 -15.10 -2.47 12.03
C GLN A 75 -14.45 -3.76 11.49
N ASN A 76 -15.14 -4.47 10.59
CA ASN A 76 -14.61 -5.70 9.98
C ASN A 76 -13.44 -5.38 9.03
N ALA A 77 -13.45 -4.21 8.38
CA ALA A 77 -12.37 -3.77 7.50
C ALA A 77 -11.07 -3.54 8.28
N GLU A 78 -11.13 -2.85 9.43
CA GLU A 78 -9.95 -2.65 10.29
C GLU A 78 -9.36 -3.97 10.79
N GLU A 79 -10.22 -4.85 11.29
CA GLU A 79 -9.81 -6.16 11.78
C GLU A 79 -9.18 -6.99 10.66
N TRP A 80 -9.83 -7.04 9.49
CA TRP A 80 -9.36 -7.80 8.34
C TRP A 80 -8.02 -7.29 7.81
N VAL A 81 -7.81 -5.97 7.71
CA VAL A 81 -6.51 -5.43 7.29
C VAL A 81 -5.42 -5.86 8.26
N THR A 82 -5.67 -5.73 9.56
CA THR A 82 -4.69 -6.02 10.61
C THR A 82 -4.36 -7.52 10.70
N GLN A 83 -5.33 -8.40 10.43
CA GLN A 83 -5.13 -9.85 10.53
C GLN A 83 -4.67 -10.50 9.22
N GLU A 84 -5.19 -10.04 8.08
CA GLU A 84 -4.97 -10.69 6.79
C GLU A 84 -3.98 -9.93 5.90
N VAL A 85 -4.17 -8.62 5.72
CA VAL A 85 -3.33 -7.84 4.82
C VAL A 85 -1.94 -7.64 5.43
N TYR A 86 -1.88 -7.19 6.68
CA TYR A 86 -0.63 -6.98 7.42
C TYR A 86 0.26 -8.21 7.41
N LYS A 87 -0.30 -9.37 7.75
CA LYS A 87 0.41 -10.65 7.81
C LYS A 87 1.15 -10.94 6.50
N ARG A 88 0.52 -10.66 5.36
CA ARG A 88 1.08 -10.90 4.03
C ARG A 88 2.10 -9.85 3.63
N ILE A 89 1.89 -8.59 4.02
CA ILE A 89 2.90 -7.53 3.88
C ILE A 89 4.17 -7.91 4.66
N TYR A 90 4.02 -8.36 5.91
CA TYR A 90 5.13 -8.77 6.77
C TYR A 90 5.88 -9.96 6.19
N ASP A 91 5.17 -10.98 5.75
CA ASP A 91 5.76 -12.16 5.15
C ASP A 91 6.51 -11.84 3.84
N PHE A 92 5.90 -11.01 2.97
CA PHE A 92 6.54 -10.52 1.76
C PHE A 92 7.85 -9.79 2.06
N GLN A 93 7.87 -8.87 3.04
CA GLN A 93 9.08 -8.11 3.38
C GLN A 93 10.20 -8.98 3.96
N ASN A 94 9.87 -10.10 4.59
CA ASN A 94 10.86 -11.04 5.09
C ASN A 94 11.43 -11.88 3.95
N TRP A 95 10.58 -12.40 3.07
CA TRP A 95 11.03 -13.14 1.89
C TRP A 95 11.85 -12.25 0.93
N ALA A 96 11.41 -11.02 0.68
CA ALA A 96 12.07 -10.10 -0.22
C ALA A 96 13.40 -9.53 0.31
N GLU A 97 13.67 -9.66 1.62
CA GLU A 97 14.88 -9.12 2.30
C GLU A 97 15.20 -7.65 1.96
N GLY A 98 14.19 -6.84 1.65
CA GLY A 98 14.34 -5.44 1.26
C GLY A 98 14.83 -5.19 -0.17
N GLN A 99 14.89 -6.23 -1.01
CA GLN A 99 15.31 -6.16 -2.42
C GLN A 99 14.17 -5.76 -3.36
N TYR A 100 12.91 -5.93 -2.93
CA TYR A 100 11.73 -5.62 -3.74
C TYR A 100 10.80 -4.61 -3.04
N ALA A 101 10.12 -3.79 -3.85
CA ALA A 101 9.05 -2.91 -3.41
C ALA A 101 7.69 -3.62 -3.48
N LEU A 102 6.88 -3.45 -2.43
CA LEU A 102 5.46 -3.74 -2.46
C LEU A 102 4.69 -2.43 -2.58
N VAL A 103 3.91 -2.28 -3.64
CA VAL A 103 3.18 -1.04 -3.91
C VAL A 103 1.70 -1.33 -4.06
N PHE A 104 0.87 -0.76 -3.19
CA PHE A 104 -0.57 -0.78 -3.34
C PHE A 104 -1.03 0.43 -4.16
N TRP A 105 -1.80 0.17 -5.21
CA TRP A 105 -2.56 1.19 -5.92
C TRP A 105 -3.93 1.37 -5.27
N MET A 106 -4.25 2.61 -4.89
CA MET A 106 -5.56 3.00 -4.36
C MET A 106 -6.08 4.23 -5.10
N SER A 107 -7.21 4.09 -5.78
CA SER A 107 -7.63 5.05 -6.82
C SER A 107 -8.16 6.40 -6.32
N LYS A 108 -8.33 6.57 -5.00
CA LYS A 108 -9.05 7.69 -4.37
C LYS A 108 -8.20 8.38 -3.30
N GLN A 109 -7.33 9.29 -3.73
CA GLN A 109 -6.53 10.13 -2.83
C GLN A 109 -7.41 10.87 -1.80
N ASP A 110 -8.58 11.35 -2.23
CA ASP A 110 -9.53 12.12 -1.44
C ASP A 110 -10.15 11.34 -0.27
N ARG A 111 -9.96 10.03 -0.22
CA ARG A 111 -10.37 9.18 0.90
C ARG A 111 -9.26 8.97 1.93
N TRP A 112 -8.00 9.23 1.59
CA TRP A 112 -6.93 9.30 2.58
C TRP A 112 -7.09 10.58 3.42
N ARG A 113 -6.99 10.43 4.73
CA ARG A 113 -6.95 11.53 5.70
C ARG A 113 -5.67 11.42 6.49
N GLU A 114 -4.90 12.49 6.52
CA GLU A 114 -3.70 12.60 7.33
C GLU A 114 -4.02 13.46 8.55
N HIS A 115 -3.85 12.87 9.72
CA HIS A 115 -4.05 13.49 11.02
C HIS A 115 -2.68 13.83 11.61
N LEU A 116 -2.25 15.08 11.41
CA LEU A 116 -0.87 15.51 11.68
C LEU A 116 -0.51 15.52 13.17
N GLU A 117 -1.49 15.73 14.05
CA GLU A 117 -1.27 15.80 15.49
C GLU A 117 -0.77 14.47 16.08
N ASN A 118 -1.09 13.34 15.43
CA ASN A 118 -0.78 12.00 15.90
C ASN A 118 -0.13 11.12 14.82
N ASN A 119 0.22 11.69 13.66
CA ASN A 119 0.78 11.01 12.49
C ASN A 119 -0.06 9.81 12.02
N ARG A 120 -1.39 9.89 12.16
CA ARG A 120 -2.29 8.84 11.70
C ARG A 120 -2.67 9.05 10.24
N TYR A 121 -2.82 7.95 9.54
CA TYR A 121 -3.34 7.91 8.19
C TYR A 121 -4.57 7.02 8.18
N THR A 122 -5.73 7.62 7.96
CA THR A 122 -7.02 6.92 7.95
C THR A 122 -7.60 6.90 6.55
N TRP A 123 -8.55 5.99 6.34
CA TRP A 123 -9.28 5.83 5.10
C TRP A 123 -10.76 6.09 5.34
N LEU A 124 -11.33 7.00 4.57
CA LEU A 124 -12.76 7.29 4.62
C LEU A 124 -13.53 6.17 3.92
N CYS A 125 -14.42 5.48 4.62
CA CYS A 125 -15.28 4.43 4.05
C CYS A 125 -16.30 5.00 3.05
N ASP A 126 -16.79 4.13 2.17
CA ASP A 126 -17.90 4.40 1.24
C ASP A 126 -19.04 3.37 1.47
N GLY A 127 -20.06 3.38 0.62
CA GLY A 127 -21.18 2.43 0.69
C GLY A 127 -22.01 2.62 1.95
N LYS A 128 -22.27 1.52 2.68
CA LYS A 128 -23.12 1.52 3.88
C LYS A 128 -22.50 2.29 5.05
N ASP A 129 -21.17 2.37 5.09
CA ASP A 129 -20.40 3.03 6.14
C ASP A 129 -19.78 4.36 5.67
N ARG A 130 -20.36 4.95 4.61
CA ARG A 130 -19.89 6.22 4.06
C ARG A 130 -19.69 7.27 5.15
N GLY A 131 -18.51 7.87 5.16
CA GLY A 131 -18.17 8.94 6.09
C GLY A 131 -17.55 8.47 7.41
N LYS A 132 -17.57 7.16 7.71
CA LYS A 132 -16.76 6.61 8.79
C LYS A 132 -15.29 6.57 8.36
N GLU A 133 -14.38 6.79 9.29
CA GLU A 133 -12.95 6.63 9.08
C GLU A 133 -12.48 5.32 9.69
N ILE A 134 -11.55 4.65 9.01
CA ILE A 134 -10.85 3.48 9.54
C ILE A 134 -9.34 3.73 9.63
N GLU A 135 -8.69 3.11 10.61
CA GLU A 135 -7.25 3.19 10.87
C GLU A 135 -6.40 2.39 9.85
N LEU A 136 -6.57 2.65 8.55
CA LEU A 136 -5.91 1.89 7.49
C LEU A 136 -4.38 1.91 7.61
N GLY A 137 -3.79 3.08 7.91
CA GLY A 137 -2.35 3.19 8.13
C GLY A 137 -1.86 2.33 9.29
N SER A 138 -2.64 2.19 10.37
CA SER A 138 -2.31 1.29 11.48
C SER A 138 -2.36 -0.15 11.01
N GLY A 139 -3.37 -0.51 10.23
CA GLY A 139 -3.54 -1.86 9.72
C GLY A 139 -2.41 -2.30 8.80
N ILE A 140 -1.99 -1.47 7.83
CA ILE A 140 -0.95 -1.89 6.87
C ILE A 140 0.49 -1.69 7.37
N TRP A 141 0.70 -0.85 8.38
CA TRP A 141 2.04 -0.55 8.91
C TRP A 141 2.27 -0.99 10.37
N ASN A 142 1.27 -1.54 11.03
CA ASN A 142 1.31 -2.04 12.40
C ASN A 142 2.02 -1.08 13.39
N GLY A 143 1.62 0.19 13.37
CA GLY A 143 2.15 1.20 14.28
C GLY A 143 3.46 1.87 13.84
N ALA A 144 4.10 1.44 12.73
CA ALA A 144 5.28 2.10 12.15
C ALA A 144 4.98 3.44 11.45
N GLN A 145 3.81 4.05 11.73
CA GLN A 145 3.31 5.28 11.11
C GLN A 145 4.25 6.47 11.29
N LEU A 146 4.97 6.51 12.42
CA LEU A 146 5.95 7.55 12.73
C LEU A 146 7.12 7.60 11.75
N SER A 147 7.33 6.57 10.94
CA SER A 147 8.38 6.50 9.91
C SER A 147 7.85 6.71 8.49
N VAL A 148 6.54 6.88 8.33
CA VAL A 148 5.90 7.05 7.01
C VAL A 148 6.25 8.41 6.43
N ARG A 149 6.68 8.40 5.17
CA ARG A 149 7.00 9.60 4.39
C ARG A 149 5.98 9.80 3.29
N ARG A 150 5.62 11.05 3.02
CA ARG A 150 4.91 11.41 1.79
C ARG A 150 5.84 11.24 0.59
N ILE A 151 5.32 10.67 -0.49
CA ILE A 151 5.99 10.62 -1.78
C ILE A 151 5.50 11.81 -2.60
N GLU A 152 6.41 12.66 -3.05
CA GLU A 152 6.08 13.77 -3.94
C GLU A 152 6.84 13.68 -5.26
N SER A 153 6.13 13.95 -6.36
CA SER A 153 6.70 13.99 -7.70
C SER A 153 6.05 15.13 -8.50
N ASP A 154 6.86 15.95 -9.16
CA ASP A 154 6.43 17.15 -9.88
C ASP A 154 5.54 18.08 -9.04
N GLY A 155 5.85 18.21 -7.74
CA GLY A 155 5.09 19.03 -6.79
C GLY A 155 3.71 18.47 -6.40
N ARG A 156 3.42 17.21 -6.72
CA ARG A 156 2.19 16.50 -6.34
C ARG A 156 2.48 15.45 -5.28
N TRP A 157 1.62 15.37 -4.27
CA TRP A 157 1.60 14.25 -3.32
C TRP A 157 0.99 13.02 -3.99
N ILE A 158 1.83 12.05 -4.34
CA ILE A 158 1.45 10.88 -5.14
C ILE A 158 1.24 9.61 -4.32
N GLY A 159 1.69 9.59 -3.06
CA GLY A 159 1.62 8.41 -2.23
C GLY A 159 2.25 8.54 -0.84
N LEU A 160 2.31 7.40 -0.14
CA LEU A 160 2.94 7.21 1.16
C LEU A 160 3.94 6.07 1.07
N PHE A 161 5.08 6.21 1.75
CA PHE A 161 6.18 5.26 1.75
C PHE A 161 6.59 4.91 3.18
N LEU A 162 6.79 3.62 3.43
CA LEU A 162 7.45 3.09 4.61
C LEU A 162 8.56 2.12 4.19
N ASP A 163 9.76 2.25 4.74
CA ASP A 163 10.89 1.38 4.37
C ASP A 163 10.68 -0.06 4.84
N ARG A 164 10.24 -0.24 6.09
CA ARG A 164 9.99 -1.55 6.68
C ARG A 164 8.98 -1.47 7.82
N ILE A 165 8.09 -2.45 7.91
CA ILE A 165 7.26 -2.68 9.10
C ILE A 165 8.06 -3.44 10.17
N SER A 166 7.80 -3.13 11.45
CA SER A 166 8.47 -3.78 12.59
C SER A 166 7.74 -5.02 13.06
#